data_AF-A0A931EJF4-F1
#
_entry.id   AF-A0A931EJF4-F1
#
_cell.length_a   1.000
_cell.length_b   1.000
_cell.length_c   1.000
_cell.angle_alpha   90.00
_cell.angle_beta   90.00
_cell.angle_gamma   90.00
#
_symmetry.space_group_name_H-M   'P 1'
#
loop_
_entity.id
_entity.type
_entity.pdbx_description
1 polymer ?
#
loop_
_entity_poly.entity_id
_entity_poly.type
_entity_poly.pdbx_seq_one_letter_code
_entity_poly.pdbx_strand_id
1 'polypeptide(L)'
;IRFTRGSKQFAIAKGAYAHVEKVDRDANMLTIDTGNGRRVQYNPVRLFGVETFREELRVFGQGDRIQFRSPDRALGVANGDFATIKTLDAHRAVLCLDNGKELSVASDRLRHIDHGYASTSHSAQGATVDRVIVDIDTRLSAELVNRKQFYVSISRARTSITIYTDDRGQLPRALNRSREKSMAIEHQICVRHSAFTVLPDEQRHTLNRGHGMRR
;
A
#
# COMPACT_ATOMS: atom_id res chain seq x y z
N ILE A 1 11.00 0.55 14.75
CA ILE A 1 11.37 1.22 13.48
C ILE A 1 12.58 0.53 12.85
N ARG A 2 12.77 0.65 11.53
CA ARG A 2 13.94 0.16 10.78
C ARG A 2 14.54 1.26 9.93
N PHE A 3 15.86 1.33 9.89
CA PHE A 3 16.58 2.34 9.11
C PHE A 3 16.97 1.78 7.73
N THR A 4 16.27 2.17 6.67
CA THR A 4 16.64 1.78 5.30
C THR A 4 17.88 2.53 4.80
N ARG A 5 18.18 3.68 5.41
CA ARG A 5 19.44 4.42 5.29
C ARG A 5 20.10 4.56 6.65
N GLY A 6 21.39 4.27 6.74
CA GLY A 6 22.17 4.51 7.96
C GLY A 6 22.49 5.99 8.16
N SER A 7 22.88 6.36 9.37
CA SER A 7 23.38 7.69 9.71
C SER A 7 24.71 7.60 10.42
N LYS A 8 25.76 8.21 9.85
CA LYS A 8 27.08 8.29 10.49
C LYS A 8 27.04 9.17 11.74
N GLN A 9 26.31 10.28 11.69
CA GLN A 9 26.18 11.24 12.79
C GLN A 9 25.64 10.59 14.06
N PHE A 10 24.65 9.71 13.91
CA PHE A 10 24.04 8.99 15.03
C PHE A 10 24.61 7.57 15.19
N ALA A 11 25.63 7.21 14.40
CA ALA A 11 26.19 5.87 14.31
C ALA A 11 25.11 4.77 14.23
N ILE A 12 24.14 4.97 13.34
CA ILE A 12 23.06 4.02 13.04
C ILE A 12 23.41 3.32 11.73
N ALA A 13 23.54 1.99 11.76
CA ALA A 13 23.82 1.21 10.58
C ALA A 13 22.59 1.09 9.66
N LYS A 14 22.84 0.90 8.36
CA LYS A 14 21.77 0.54 7.41
C LYS A 14 21.17 -0.81 7.78
N GLY A 15 19.85 -0.89 7.82
CA GLY A 15 19.08 -2.08 8.18
C GLY A 15 18.89 -2.26 9.69
N ALA A 16 19.45 -1.38 10.52
CA ALA A 16 19.31 -1.46 11.97
C ALA A 16 17.85 -1.29 12.40
N TYR A 17 17.47 -2.01 13.44
CA TYR A 17 16.19 -1.86 14.13
C TYR A 17 16.39 -1.05 15.39
N ALA A 18 15.37 -0.26 15.74
CA ALA A 18 15.32 0.48 16.99
C ALA A 18 13.89 0.52 17.52
N HIS A 19 13.76 0.63 18.84
CA HIS A 19 12.48 0.87 19.51
C HIS A 19 12.30 2.36 19.78
N VAL A 20 11.07 2.87 19.69
CA VAL A 20 10.79 4.28 20.03
C VAL A 20 10.43 4.33 21.51
N GLU A 21 11.25 4.99 22.32
CA GLU A 21 11.00 5.13 23.75
C GLU A 21 10.18 6.38 24.08
N LYS A 22 10.46 7.51 23.41
CA LYS A 22 9.81 8.79 23.70
C LYS A 22 9.59 9.61 22.43
N VAL A 23 8.42 10.25 22.35
CA VAL A 23 8.04 11.20 21.30
C VAL A 23 7.78 12.55 21.95
N ASP A 24 8.59 13.55 21.60
CA ASP A 24 8.38 14.94 21.99
C ASP A 24 7.87 15.72 20.78
N ARG A 25 6.60 16.12 20.82
CA ARG A 25 5.93 16.79 19.70
C ARG A 25 6.26 18.28 19.64
N ASP A 26 6.51 18.91 20.78
CA ASP A 26 6.74 20.35 20.87
C ASP A 26 8.15 20.69 20.38
N ALA A 27 9.14 19.88 20.77
CA ALA A 27 10.51 20.01 20.29
C ALA A 27 10.78 19.27 18.96
N ASN A 28 9.79 18.54 18.44
CA ASN A 28 9.89 17.66 17.28
C ASN A 28 11.11 16.72 17.38
N MET A 29 11.20 16.00 18.50
CA MET A 29 12.30 15.09 18.80
C MET A 29 11.81 13.68 19.08
N LEU A 30 12.54 12.71 18.55
CA LEU A 30 12.32 11.28 18.76
C LEU A 30 13.48 10.71 19.56
N THR A 31 13.18 10.00 20.64
CA THR A 31 14.16 9.20 21.39
C THR A 31 13.97 7.73 21.05
N ILE A 32 15.03 7.10 20.57
CA ILE A 32 15.03 5.69 20.18
C ILE A 32 16.08 4.92 20.98
N ASP A 33 15.80 3.64 21.23
CA ASP A 33 16.79 2.67 21.69
C ASP A 33 17.23 1.80 20.50
N THR A 34 18.53 1.80 20.21
CA THR A 34 19.10 1.00 19.11
C THR A 34 19.28 -0.49 19.45
N GLY A 35 18.73 -0.96 20.57
CA GLY A 35 18.68 -2.38 20.97
C GLY A 35 19.97 -2.91 21.61
N ASN A 36 21.01 -2.07 21.66
CA ASN A 36 22.24 -2.29 22.41
C ASN A 36 22.29 -1.44 23.70
N GLY A 37 21.12 -0.99 24.18
CA GLY A 37 20.98 -0.09 25.33
C GLY A 37 21.40 1.36 25.04
N ARG A 38 21.75 1.69 23.80
CA ARG A 38 22.13 3.05 23.41
C ARG A 38 20.89 3.83 22.99
N ARG A 39 20.64 4.90 23.73
CA ARG A 39 19.62 5.89 23.41
C ARG A 39 20.15 6.94 22.45
N VAL A 40 19.38 7.22 21.41
CA VAL A 40 19.68 8.27 20.43
C VAL A 40 18.47 9.18 20.35
N GLN A 41 18.70 10.48 20.50
CA GLN A 41 17.68 11.50 20.30
C GLN A 41 17.96 12.24 19.00
N TYR A 42 16.96 12.33 18.11
CA TYR A 42 17.12 13.04 16.84
C TYR A 42 15.82 13.69 16.38
N ASN A 43 15.93 14.68 15.50
CA ASN A 43 14.77 15.29 14.84
C ASN A 43 14.43 14.51 13.56
N PRO A 44 13.19 13.98 13.41
CA PRO A 44 12.81 13.13 12.27
C PRO A 44 12.84 13.86 10.92
N VAL A 45 12.79 15.20 10.88
CA VAL A 45 12.95 15.98 9.64
C VAL A 45 14.36 15.85 9.07
N ARG A 46 15.36 15.60 9.90
CA ARG A 46 16.76 15.53 9.49
C ARG A 46 17.21 14.12 9.09
N LEU A 47 16.40 13.10 9.33
CA LEU A 47 16.76 11.71 9.07
C LEU A 47 15.68 11.03 8.20
N PHE A 48 16.03 10.80 6.94
CA PHE A 48 15.17 10.12 5.97
C PHE A 48 15.49 8.63 5.83
N GLY A 49 14.54 7.86 5.34
CA GLY A 49 14.71 6.41 5.15
C GLY A 49 14.44 5.62 6.43
N VAL A 50 13.35 5.94 7.11
CA VAL A 50 12.88 5.22 8.29
C VAL A 50 11.56 4.54 7.95
N GLU A 51 11.50 3.23 8.18
CA GLU A 51 10.28 2.43 8.12
C GLU A 51 9.73 2.24 9.54
N THR A 52 8.43 2.41 9.69
CA THR A 52 7.73 2.23 10.97
C THR A 52 7.04 0.88 10.99
N PHE A 53 7.09 0.24 12.15
CA PHE A 53 6.50 -1.08 12.39
C PHE A 53 5.79 -1.05 13.73
N ARG A 54 4.72 -1.82 13.83
CA ARG A 54 4.07 -2.15 15.09
C ARG A 54 4.51 -3.56 15.48
N GLU A 55 4.99 -3.70 16.71
CA GLU A 55 5.27 -5.01 17.27
C GLU A 55 3.95 -5.68 17.65
N GLU A 56 3.76 -6.91 17.19
CA GLU A 56 2.57 -7.70 17.45
C GLU A 56 2.99 -9.10 17.86
N LEU A 57 2.36 -9.62 18.90
CA LEU A 57 2.49 -11.03 19.28
C LEU A 57 1.55 -11.84 18.41
N ARG A 58 2.11 -12.84 17.72
CA ARG A 58 1.37 -13.77 16.86
C ARG A 58 1.81 -15.18 17.18
N VAL A 59 0.84 -16.09 17.17
CA VAL A 59 1.07 -17.50 17.46
C VAL A 59 1.06 -18.25 16.13
N PHE A 60 2.10 -19.04 15.90
CA PHE A 60 2.23 -19.89 14.73
C PHE A 60 2.42 -21.35 15.16
N GLY A 61 1.96 -22.25 14.32
CA GLY A 61 2.08 -23.69 14.50
C GLY A 61 2.59 -24.40 13.25
N GLN A 62 2.92 -25.69 13.42
CA GLN A 62 3.20 -26.56 12.30
C GLN A 62 1.98 -26.67 11.37
N GLY A 63 2.21 -26.60 10.06
CA GLY A 63 1.16 -26.59 9.04
C GLY A 63 0.62 -25.20 8.71
N ASP A 64 0.98 -24.18 9.48
CA ASP A 64 0.45 -22.83 9.23
C ASP A 64 0.91 -22.26 7.91
N ARG A 65 -0.02 -21.56 7.27
CA ARG A 65 0.25 -20.74 6.11
C ARG A 65 0.75 -19.37 6.55
N ILE A 66 1.86 -18.92 5.98
CA ILE A 66 2.43 -17.60 6.24
C ILE A 66 2.68 -16.81 4.95
N GLN A 67 2.71 -15.49 5.07
CA GLN A 67 3.09 -14.56 4.02
C GLN A 67 4.24 -13.67 4.47
N PHE A 68 5.27 -13.52 3.64
CA PHE A 68 6.36 -12.57 3.88
C PHE A 68 5.90 -11.12 3.62
N ARG A 69 6.21 -10.22 4.55
CA ARG A 69 5.83 -8.79 4.51
C ARG A 69 7.00 -7.84 4.22
N SER A 70 8.20 -8.40 4.11
CA SER A 70 9.42 -7.69 3.70
C SER A 70 10.28 -8.65 2.86
N PRO A 71 10.96 -8.16 1.82
CA PRO A 71 11.93 -8.99 1.10
C PRO A 71 13.14 -9.31 2.01
N ASP A 72 13.66 -10.53 1.89
CA ASP A 72 14.95 -10.94 2.46
C ASP A 72 15.77 -11.64 1.37
N ARG A 73 16.82 -10.95 0.89
CA ARG A 73 17.70 -11.44 -0.18
C ARG A 73 18.53 -12.65 0.24
N ALA A 74 18.87 -12.78 1.53
CA ALA A 74 19.66 -13.91 2.01
C ALA A 74 18.82 -15.20 2.00
N LEU A 75 17.52 -15.08 2.22
CA LEU A 75 16.57 -16.19 2.12
C LEU A 75 16.07 -16.41 0.68
N GLY A 76 16.21 -15.39 -0.17
CA GLY A 76 15.69 -15.39 -1.53
C GLY A 76 14.17 -15.30 -1.56
N VAL A 77 13.59 -14.55 -0.63
CA VAL A 77 12.13 -14.33 -0.52
C VAL A 77 11.80 -12.87 -0.85
N ALA A 78 10.72 -12.68 -1.59
CA ALA A 78 10.15 -11.38 -1.92
C ALA A 78 8.99 -11.02 -0.96
N ASN A 79 8.61 -9.74 -0.98
CA ASN A 79 7.39 -9.32 -0.29
C ASN A 79 6.17 -9.90 -1.00
N GLY A 80 5.27 -10.52 -0.25
CA GLY A 80 4.07 -11.18 -0.77
C GLY A 80 4.23 -12.67 -1.02
N ASP A 81 5.46 -13.21 -0.97
CA ASP A 81 5.70 -14.65 -1.07
C ASP A 81 4.99 -15.40 0.06
N PHE A 82 4.45 -16.56 -0.26
CA PHE A 82 3.81 -17.44 0.71
C PHE A 82 4.66 -18.67 1.00
N ALA A 83 4.57 -19.16 2.23
CA ALA A 83 5.19 -20.40 2.67
C ALA A 83 4.28 -21.16 3.64
N THR A 84 4.56 -22.44 3.80
CA THR A 84 3.93 -23.29 4.82
C THR A 84 4.96 -23.74 5.83
N ILE A 85 4.65 -23.61 7.11
CA ILE A 85 5.52 -24.05 8.20
C ILE A 85 5.53 -25.59 8.24
N LYS A 86 6.67 -26.21 7.96
CA LYS A 86 6.87 -27.66 8.03
C LYS A 86 7.23 -28.12 9.43
N THR A 87 8.10 -27.38 10.11
CA THR A 87 8.44 -27.58 11.52
C THR A 87 8.73 -26.22 12.14
N LEU A 88 8.45 -26.09 13.43
CA LEU A 88 8.72 -24.89 14.20
C LEU A 88 9.20 -25.31 15.59
N ASP A 89 10.39 -24.84 15.96
CA ASP A 89 10.96 -24.97 17.28
C ASP A 89 11.29 -23.57 17.86
N ALA A 90 11.78 -23.52 19.09
CA ALA A 90 12.06 -22.26 19.79
C ALA A 90 13.12 -21.39 19.10
N HIS A 91 13.98 -21.97 18.26
CA HIS A 91 15.13 -21.30 17.66
C HIS A 91 15.11 -21.31 16.13
N ARG A 92 14.41 -22.25 15.50
CA ARG A 92 14.37 -22.44 14.05
C ARG A 92 12.97 -22.81 13.56
N ALA A 93 12.72 -22.44 12.31
CA ALA A 93 11.59 -22.87 11.53
C ALA A 93 12.08 -23.48 10.21
N VAL A 94 11.42 -24.56 9.78
CA VAL A 94 11.54 -25.07 8.41
C VAL A 94 10.29 -24.67 7.66
N LEU A 95 10.47 -23.95 6.56
CA LEU A 95 9.42 -23.41 5.72
C LEU A 95 9.49 -24.03 4.32
N CYS A 96 8.34 -24.33 3.74
CA CYS A 96 8.23 -24.74 2.35
C CYS A 96 7.55 -23.62 1.56
N LEU A 97 8.28 -22.99 0.63
CA LEU A 97 7.75 -21.98 -0.28
C LEU A 97 6.89 -22.63 -1.37
N ASP A 98 6.01 -21.83 -1.99
CA ASP A 98 5.13 -22.30 -3.08
C ASP A 98 5.86 -22.75 -4.34
N ASN A 99 7.08 -22.24 -4.55
CA ASN A 99 7.96 -22.68 -5.62
C ASN A 99 8.65 -24.03 -5.31
N GLY A 100 8.32 -24.67 -4.18
CA GLY A 100 8.87 -25.94 -3.74
C GLY A 100 10.20 -25.84 -2.97
N LYS A 101 10.78 -24.63 -2.84
CA LYS A 101 12.04 -24.44 -2.10
C LYS A 101 11.80 -24.57 -0.60
N GLU A 102 12.61 -25.39 0.06
CA GLU A 102 12.67 -25.45 1.52
C GLU A 102 13.70 -24.47 2.08
N LEU A 103 13.32 -23.82 3.18
CA LEU A 103 14.13 -22.85 3.89
C LEU A 103 14.19 -23.23 5.36
N SER A 104 15.39 -23.37 5.90
CA SER A 104 15.57 -23.46 7.34
C SER A 104 16.16 -22.16 7.88
N VAL A 105 15.39 -21.50 8.74
CA VAL A 105 15.66 -20.12 9.18
C VAL A 105 15.58 -20.05 10.70
N ALA A 106 16.40 -19.20 11.29
CA ALA A 106 16.28 -18.92 12.72
C ALA A 106 15.00 -18.12 12.99
N SER A 107 14.27 -18.47 14.05
CA SER A 107 12.97 -17.88 14.38
C SER A 107 13.05 -16.36 14.60
N ASP A 108 14.20 -15.88 15.08
CA ASP A 108 14.49 -14.45 15.29
C ASP A 108 14.65 -13.64 13.98
N ARG A 109 14.86 -14.30 12.84
CA ARG A 109 14.89 -13.70 11.50
C ARG A 109 13.51 -13.59 10.86
N LEU A 110 12.50 -14.29 11.39
CA LEU A 110 11.12 -14.25 10.93
C LEU A 110 10.31 -13.10 11.54
N ARG A 111 10.85 -11.88 11.50
CA ARG A 111 10.20 -10.69 12.09
C ARG A 111 9.12 -10.07 11.21
N HIS A 112 9.15 -10.35 9.91
CA HIS A 112 8.30 -9.72 8.89
C HIS A 112 7.43 -10.76 8.20
N ILE A 113 6.65 -11.50 8.98
CA ILE A 113 5.69 -12.49 8.50
C ILE A 113 4.29 -12.21 9.04
N ASP A 114 3.29 -12.62 8.27
CA ASP A 114 1.88 -12.63 8.66
C ASP A 114 1.26 -13.99 8.38
N HIS A 115 0.06 -14.24 8.89
CA HIS A 115 -0.72 -15.39 8.45
C HIS A 115 -1.07 -15.24 6.97
N GLY A 116 -0.86 -16.32 6.22
CA GLY A 116 -1.12 -16.39 4.78
C GLY A 116 -2.52 -16.91 4.43
N TYR A 117 -3.45 -16.94 5.40
CA TYR A 117 -4.81 -17.47 5.21
C TYR A 117 -5.73 -16.51 4.48
N ALA A 118 -5.53 -15.21 4.67
CA ALA A 118 -6.26 -14.16 3.99
C ALA A 118 -5.27 -13.12 3.48
N SER A 119 -5.55 -12.56 2.29
CA SER A 119 -4.76 -11.49 1.73
C SER A 119 -5.69 -10.40 1.21
N THR A 120 -5.21 -9.16 1.22
CA THR A 120 -5.97 -8.06 0.60
C THR A 120 -5.93 -8.22 -0.92
N SER A 121 -6.99 -7.82 -1.62
CA SER A 121 -7.01 -7.98 -3.08
C SER A 121 -5.94 -7.16 -3.81
N HIS A 122 -5.43 -6.09 -3.17
CA HIS A 122 -4.26 -5.38 -3.69
C HIS A 122 -2.99 -6.23 -3.57
N SER A 123 -2.75 -6.85 -2.42
CA SER A 123 -1.58 -7.73 -2.23
C SER A 123 -1.63 -8.99 -3.08
N ALA A 124 -2.82 -9.45 -3.47
CA ALA A 124 -2.99 -10.59 -4.36
C ALA A 124 -2.78 -10.22 -5.84
N GLN A 125 -2.32 -9.01 -6.19
CA GLN A 125 -2.21 -8.61 -7.60
C GLN A 125 -1.15 -9.44 -8.37
N GLY A 126 -1.46 -9.91 -9.58
CA GLY A 126 -0.67 -10.89 -10.34
C GLY A 126 -0.91 -12.38 -10.01
N ALA A 127 -1.46 -12.72 -8.84
CA ALA A 127 -1.75 -14.12 -8.47
C ALA A 127 -2.93 -14.70 -9.26
N THR A 128 -2.80 -15.96 -9.69
CA THR A 128 -3.88 -16.79 -10.26
C THR A 128 -4.10 -17.97 -9.33
N VAL A 129 -5.35 -18.19 -8.90
CA VAL A 129 -5.73 -19.25 -7.95
C VAL A 129 -6.97 -19.98 -8.44
N ASP A 130 -7.14 -21.24 -8.06
CA ASP A 130 -8.31 -22.03 -8.50
C ASP A 130 -9.63 -21.51 -7.97
N ARG A 131 -9.63 -21.11 -6.70
CA ARG A 131 -10.81 -20.63 -6.00
C ARG A 131 -10.48 -19.32 -5.29
N VAL A 132 -11.34 -18.32 -5.49
CA VAL A 132 -11.30 -17.08 -4.72
C VAL A 132 -12.52 -17.04 -3.82
N ILE A 133 -12.27 -16.78 -2.53
CA ILE A 133 -13.30 -16.42 -1.56
C ILE A 133 -13.08 -14.94 -1.24
N VAL A 134 -14.10 -14.10 -1.50
CA VAL A 134 -14.04 -12.65 -1.22
C VAL A 134 -15.08 -12.32 -0.16
N ASP A 135 -14.66 -11.59 0.85
CA ASP A 135 -15.55 -10.94 1.82
C ASP A 135 -15.70 -9.46 1.47
N ILE A 136 -16.94 -8.97 1.37
CA ILE A 136 -17.26 -7.60 0.99
C ILE A 136 -18.29 -7.00 1.96
N ASP A 137 -17.81 -6.10 2.81
CA ASP A 137 -18.66 -5.26 3.66
C ASP A 137 -19.04 -3.98 2.92
N THR A 138 -20.32 -3.84 2.56
CA THR A 138 -20.88 -2.72 1.79
C THR A 138 -20.85 -1.38 2.53
N ARG A 139 -20.66 -1.40 3.85
CA ARG A 139 -20.56 -0.22 4.71
C ARG A 139 -19.17 0.42 4.66
N LEU A 140 -18.16 -0.30 4.18
CA LEU A 140 -16.81 0.23 4.00
C LEU A 140 -16.79 1.33 2.92
N SER A 141 -15.78 2.19 3.01
CA SER A 141 -15.63 3.34 2.12
C SER A 141 -15.51 2.94 0.65
N ALA A 142 -15.83 3.87 -0.25
CA ALA A 142 -15.61 3.72 -1.69
C ALA A 142 -14.14 3.45 -2.07
N GLU A 143 -13.20 3.73 -1.16
CA GLU A 143 -11.77 3.45 -1.38
C GLU A 143 -11.47 1.96 -1.29
N LEU A 144 -12.18 1.24 -0.43
CA LEU A 144 -11.99 -0.19 -0.18
C LEU A 144 -12.96 -1.04 -1.01
N VAL A 145 -14.19 -0.56 -1.22
CA VAL A 145 -15.22 -1.26 -1.98
C VAL A 145 -15.63 -0.43 -3.19
N ASN A 146 -15.11 -0.82 -4.35
CA ASN A 146 -15.41 -0.23 -5.65
C ASN A 146 -15.25 -1.25 -6.77
N ARG A 147 -15.68 -0.87 -7.98
CA ARG A 147 -15.69 -1.74 -9.16
C ARG A 147 -14.31 -2.31 -9.49
N LYS A 148 -13.26 -1.50 -9.36
CA LYS A 148 -11.89 -1.89 -9.69
C LYS A 148 -11.34 -2.92 -8.70
N GLN A 149 -11.52 -2.69 -7.40
CA GLN A 149 -11.08 -3.62 -6.37
C GLN A 149 -11.82 -4.96 -6.49
N PHE A 150 -13.12 -4.91 -6.74
CA PHE A 150 -13.92 -6.10 -6.97
C PHE A 150 -13.44 -6.88 -8.20
N TYR A 151 -13.27 -6.20 -9.33
CA TYR A 151 -12.75 -6.80 -10.55
C TYR A 151 -11.39 -7.47 -10.32
N VAL A 152 -10.44 -6.78 -9.68
CA VAL A 152 -9.11 -7.32 -9.36
C VAL A 152 -9.20 -8.56 -8.48
N SER A 153 -10.15 -8.60 -7.53
CA SER A 153 -10.36 -9.74 -6.63
C SER A 153 -10.89 -10.96 -7.38
N ILE A 154 -11.95 -10.78 -8.18
CA ILE A 154 -12.65 -11.88 -8.84
C ILE A 154 -11.90 -12.41 -10.07
N SER A 155 -11.13 -11.55 -10.76
CA SER A 155 -10.43 -11.92 -12.00
C SER A 155 -9.30 -12.93 -11.77
N ARG A 156 -9.04 -13.33 -10.51
CA ARG A 156 -7.95 -14.25 -10.15
C ARG A 156 -8.38 -15.68 -10.05
N ALA A 157 -9.69 -15.92 -9.96
CA ALA A 157 -10.26 -17.25 -9.94
C ALA A 157 -10.16 -17.88 -11.32
N ARG A 158 -9.51 -19.04 -11.38
CA ARG A 158 -9.51 -19.89 -12.58
C ARG A 158 -10.80 -20.70 -12.70
N THR A 159 -11.37 -21.15 -11.57
CA THR A 159 -12.44 -22.14 -11.58
C THR A 159 -13.70 -21.70 -10.83
N SER A 160 -13.56 -21.08 -9.66
CA SER A 160 -14.72 -20.74 -8.83
C SER A 160 -14.55 -19.49 -7.98
N ILE A 161 -15.65 -18.76 -7.79
CA ILE A 161 -15.72 -17.55 -6.97
C ILE A 161 -16.84 -17.73 -5.95
N THR A 162 -16.57 -17.39 -4.70
CA THR A 162 -17.58 -17.29 -3.64
C THR A 162 -17.49 -15.91 -2.99
N ILE A 163 -18.62 -15.21 -2.92
CA ILE A 163 -18.71 -13.86 -2.35
C ILE A 163 -19.53 -13.92 -1.08
N TYR A 164 -18.95 -13.48 0.02
CA TYR A 164 -19.62 -13.19 1.28
C TYR A 164 -19.84 -11.69 1.38
N THR A 165 -21.03 -11.28 1.81
CA THR A 165 -21.37 -9.87 1.97
C THR A 165 -22.39 -9.69 3.08
N ASP A 166 -22.38 -8.51 3.70
CA ASP A 166 -23.33 -8.12 4.74
C ASP A 166 -24.73 -7.88 4.16
N ASP A 167 -24.83 -7.31 2.96
CA ASP A 167 -26.10 -6.98 2.30
C ASP A 167 -26.05 -7.20 0.78
N ARG A 168 -26.71 -8.27 0.32
CA ARG A 168 -26.80 -8.62 -1.10
C ARG A 168 -27.51 -7.55 -1.95
N GLY A 169 -28.47 -6.83 -1.38
CA GLY A 169 -29.23 -5.79 -2.09
C GLY A 169 -28.42 -4.52 -2.29
N GLN A 170 -27.55 -4.17 -1.34
CA GLN A 170 -26.69 -3.00 -1.43
C GLN A 170 -25.38 -3.24 -2.17
N LEU A 171 -24.94 -4.49 -2.29
CA LEU A 171 -23.70 -4.84 -2.97
C LEU A 171 -23.55 -4.22 -4.37
N PRO A 172 -24.54 -4.26 -5.29
CA PRO A 172 -24.40 -3.63 -6.60
C PRO A 172 -24.13 -2.12 -6.53
N ARG A 173 -24.78 -1.42 -5.58
CA ARG A 173 -24.57 0.02 -5.38
C ARG A 173 -23.18 0.31 -4.81
N ALA A 174 -22.73 -0.50 -3.85
CA ALA A 174 -21.41 -0.37 -3.26
C ALA A 174 -20.30 -0.64 -4.31
N LEU A 175 -20.49 -1.65 -5.16
CA LEU A 175 -19.56 -1.99 -6.22
C LEU A 175 -19.55 -0.98 -7.37
N ASN A 176 -20.67 -0.33 -7.68
CA ASN A 176 -20.72 0.63 -8.78
C ASN A 176 -20.13 2.01 -8.44
N ARG A 177 -19.60 2.18 -7.22
CA ARG A 177 -18.82 3.38 -6.87
C ARG A 177 -17.59 3.45 -7.78
N SER A 178 -17.53 4.47 -8.64
CA SER A 178 -16.35 4.75 -9.46
C SER A 178 -15.38 5.63 -8.68
N ARG A 179 -14.11 5.23 -8.66
CA ARG A 179 -13.01 6.10 -8.25
C ARG A 179 -11.98 6.12 -9.37
N GLU A 180 -12.16 7.06 -10.27
CA GLU A 180 -11.11 7.46 -11.20
C GLU A 180 -10.12 8.32 -10.41
N LYS A 181 -8.84 7.93 -10.41
CA LYS A 181 -7.79 8.82 -9.93
C LYS A 181 -7.55 9.80 -11.05
N SER A 182 -7.93 11.06 -10.86
CA SER A 182 -7.68 12.11 -11.84
C SER A 182 -6.17 12.21 -12.09
N MET A 183 -5.76 12.11 -13.34
CA MET A 183 -4.36 12.34 -13.70
C MET A 183 -4.08 13.84 -13.62
N ALA A 184 -2.87 14.24 -13.21
CA ALA A 184 -2.49 15.66 -13.17
C ALA A 184 -2.68 16.36 -14.54
N ILE A 185 -2.56 15.60 -15.64
CA ILE A 185 -2.81 16.08 -17.00
C ILE A 185 -4.29 16.35 -17.30
N GLU A 186 -5.22 15.60 -16.70
CA GLU A 186 -6.66 15.80 -16.86
C GLU A 186 -7.11 17.11 -16.20
N HIS A 187 -6.47 17.48 -15.08
CA HIS A 187 -6.67 18.78 -14.46
C HIS A 187 -6.15 19.95 -15.32
N GLN A 188 -5.05 19.77 -16.08
CA GLN A 188 -4.56 20.80 -17.00
C GLN A 188 -5.47 21.02 -18.23
N ILE A 189 -6.14 19.96 -18.70
CA ILE A 189 -7.06 20.05 -19.86
C ILE A 189 -8.33 20.83 -19.49
N CYS A 190 -8.81 20.72 -18.25
CA CYS A 190 -9.97 21.47 -17.77
C CYS A 190 -9.69 22.98 -17.64
N VAL A 191 -8.48 23.38 -17.21
CA VAL A 191 -8.10 24.80 -17.06
C VAL A 191 -7.92 25.50 -18.42
N ARG A 192 -7.61 24.77 -19.51
CA ARG A 192 -7.41 25.36 -20.84
C ARG A 192 -8.71 25.58 -21.63
N HIS A 193 -9.82 24.95 -21.27
CA HIS A 193 -11.09 25.04 -22.00
C HIS A 193 -12.08 26.10 -21.48
N SER A 194 -11.71 26.91 -20.49
CA SER A 194 -12.57 27.99 -19.97
C SER A 194 -12.38 29.35 -20.67
N ALA A 195 -11.68 29.42 -21.80
CA ALA A 195 -11.53 30.67 -22.56
C ALA A 195 -11.33 30.45 -24.06
N PHE A 196 -12.37 29.98 -24.76
CA PHE A 196 -12.50 30.30 -26.19
C PHE A 196 -13.98 30.18 -26.62
N THR A 197 -14.75 31.25 -26.40
CA THR A 197 -16.05 31.42 -27.05
C THR A 197 -15.79 32.06 -28.41
N VAL A 198 -15.86 31.27 -29.49
CA VAL A 198 -15.92 31.82 -30.85
C VAL A 198 -17.31 32.40 -31.03
N LEU A 199 -17.42 33.72 -31.10
CA LEU A 199 -18.67 34.39 -31.44
C LEU A 199 -18.94 34.23 -32.95
N PRO A 200 -20.19 33.91 -33.37
CA PRO A 200 -20.56 33.83 -34.79
C PRO A 200 -20.49 35.20 -35.50
N ASP A 201 -20.11 35.17 -36.78
CA ASP A 201 -19.75 36.33 -37.62
C ASP A 201 -20.98 37.02 -38.26
N GLU A 202 -22.03 37.32 -37.48
CA GLU A 202 -23.27 37.94 -38.00
C GLU A 202 -23.62 39.30 -37.36
N GLN A 203 -22.65 40.08 -36.89
CA GLN A 203 -22.89 41.49 -36.49
C GLN A 203 -21.79 42.47 -36.94
N ARG A 204 -21.33 42.36 -38.19
CA ARG A 204 -20.43 43.36 -38.81
C ARG A 204 -21.14 44.49 -39.56
N HIS A 205 -22.47 44.50 -39.64
CA HIS A 205 -23.21 45.55 -40.33
C HIS A 205 -24.21 46.22 -39.40
N THR A 206 -23.76 47.24 -38.68
CA THR A 206 -24.46 48.50 -38.39
C THR A 206 -23.62 49.28 -37.39
N LEU A 207 -22.88 50.29 -37.89
CA LEU A 207 -22.45 51.52 -37.20
C LEU A 207 -21.23 52.08 -37.94
N ASN A 208 -21.44 52.49 -39.20
CA ASN A 208 -20.57 53.48 -39.82
C ASN A 208 -21.46 54.64 -40.27
N ARG A 209 -21.81 55.49 -39.30
CA ARG A 209 -22.42 56.80 -39.54
C ARG A 209 -21.59 57.85 -38.81
N GLY A 210 -20.76 58.55 -39.58
CA GLY A 210 -20.74 60.01 -39.57
C GLY A 210 -19.60 60.74 -38.84
N HIS A 211 -19.03 61.69 -39.60
CA HIS A 211 -18.29 62.90 -39.21
C HIS A 211 -16.82 62.76 -38.78
N GLY A 212 -15.85 63.49 -39.35
CA GLY A 212 -15.90 64.55 -40.34
C GLY A 212 -14.48 65.03 -40.72
N MET A 213 -14.39 65.67 -41.88
CA MET A 213 -13.19 66.33 -42.44
C MET A 213 -12.57 67.37 -41.50
N ARG A 214 -11.25 67.59 -41.63
CA ARG A 214 -10.69 68.92 -41.95
C ARG A 214 -9.23 68.85 -42.42
N ARG A 215 -9.06 69.41 -43.63
CA ARG A 215 -7.92 70.11 -44.27
C ARG A 215 -6.50 69.61 -44.05
#